data_AF-A0A8I2FX77-F1
#
_entry.id   AF-A0A8I2FX77-F1
#
_cell.length_a   1.000
_cell.length_b   1.000
_cell.length_c   1.000
_cell.angle_alpha   90.00
_cell.angle_beta   90.00
_cell.angle_gamma   90.00
#
_symmetry.space_group_name_H-M   'P 1'
#
loop_
_entity.id
_entity.type
_entity.pdbx_description
1 polymer ?
#
loop_
_entity_poly.entity_id
_entity_poly.type
_entity_poly.pdbx_seq_one_letter_code
_entity_poly.pdbx_strand_id
1 'polypeptide(L)'
;MTKLIVDKIGFPLAEVPGVGAFHLWPVTKYQFEQFMSETNRYGDKWYEPILSLNKRISFKYFSEGNYEKLFLTGILPGEAMDFARWLGDNFDLPTEEEWKIFYRFINNQADISFPNGLSIPALTIGQKLAKFLHTPKELSLLQGGVLEWVKGTGGHKGGSEYVGRGVPRSSFYQSAWSPLDPSIKGINTKERVYFFGFRLIYRRAPEVQSDDDYH
;
A
#
# COMPACT_ATOMS: atom_id res chain seq x y z
N MET A 1 7.44 13.88 14.21
CA MET A 1 6.05 13.74 13.76
C MET A 1 6.08 13.50 12.27
N THR A 2 5.48 12.42 11.78
CA THR A 2 5.43 12.14 10.34
C THR A 2 4.57 13.19 9.64
N LYS A 3 5.12 13.82 8.60
CA LYS A 3 4.33 14.69 7.73
C LYS A 3 3.49 13.82 6.79
N LEU A 4 2.18 14.03 6.81
CA LEU A 4 1.25 13.40 5.88
C LEU A 4 0.81 14.38 4.80
N ILE A 5 0.77 13.90 3.56
CA ILE A 5 0.16 14.57 2.40
C ILE A 5 -1.00 13.70 1.87
N VAL A 6 -1.66 14.12 0.79
CA VAL A 6 -2.78 13.37 0.19
C VAL A 6 -2.56 13.08 -1.29
N ASP A 7 -3.05 11.94 -1.76
CA ASP A 7 -3.08 11.59 -3.18
C ASP A 7 -4.24 12.34 -3.89
N LYS A 8 -4.37 12.15 -5.21
CA LYS A 8 -5.45 12.80 -5.98
C LYS A 8 -6.86 12.37 -5.58
N ILE A 9 -7.01 11.29 -4.80
CA ILE A 9 -8.28 10.75 -4.28
C ILE A 9 -8.49 11.16 -2.81
N GLY A 10 -7.56 11.91 -2.23
CA GLY A 10 -7.60 12.35 -0.84
C GLY A 10 -7.22 11.26 0.18
N PHE A 11 -6.45 10.24 -0.21
CA PHE A 11 -5.90 9.23 0.71
C PHE A 11 -4.50 9.62 1.21
N PRO A 12 -4.15 9.29 2.47
CA PRO A 12 -2.92 9.77 3.08
C PRO A 12 -1.67 9.10 2.52
N LEU A 13 -0.63 9.91 2.29
CA LEU A 13 0.75 9.46 2.10
C LEU A 13 1.64 9.96 3.24
N ALA A 14 2.51 9.10 3.74
CA ALA A 14 3.54 9.43 4.70
C ALA A 14 4.85 9.81 4.00
N GLU A 15 5.32 11.03 4.23
CA GLU A 15 6.61 11.49 3.73
C GLU A 15 7.76 10.85 4.51
N VAL A 16 8.68 10.23 3.77
CA VAL A 16 9.92 9.63 4.25
C VAL A 16 11.08 10.47 3.70
N PRO A 17 11.83 11.18 4.56
CA PRO A 17 12.93 12.04 4.13
C PRO A 17 13.95 11.28 3.28
N GLY A 18 14.33 11.87 2.14
CA GLY A 18 15.31 11.29 1.20
C GLY A 18 14.83 10.09 0.39
N VAL A 19 13.55 9.68 0.52
CA VAL A 19 13.00 8.51 -0.20
C VAL A 19 11.80 8.89 -1.05
N GLY A 20 10.77 9.50 -0.46
CA GLY A 20 9.52 9.80 -1.15
C GLY A 20 8.33 9.79 -0.20
N ALA A 21 7.11 9.70 -0.74
CA ALA A 21 5.89 9.60 0.06
C ALA A 21 5.19 8.27 -0.20
N PHE A 22 4.90 7.49 0.83
CA PHE A 22 4.26 6.18 0.71
C PHE A 22 2.79 6.29 1.07
N HIS A 23 1.90 5.60 0.34
CA HIS A 23 0.55 5.41 0.86
C HIS A 23 0.61 4.82 2.28
N LEU A 24 -0.06 5.50 3.21
CA LEU A 24 -0.07 5.11 4.61
C LEU A 24 -0.75 3.75 4.78
N TRP A 25 -1.77 3.45 3.99
CA TRP A 25 -2.47 2.17 3.96
C TRP A 25 -2.26 1.44 2.63
N PRO A 26 -2.48 0.12 2.58
CA PRO A 26 -2.68 -0.58 1.33
C PRO A 26 -3.81 0.08 0.52
N VAL A 27 -3.74 -0.01 -0.81
CA VAL A 27 -4.77 0.55 -1.70
C VAL A 27 -6.12 -0.09 -1.39
N THR A 28 -7.12 0.75 -1.17
CA THR A 28 -8.48 0.30 -0.86
C THR A 28 -9.25 -0.11 -2.11
N LYS A 29 -10.25 -0.99 -1.94
CA LYS A 29 -11.23 -1.29 -2.99
C LYS A 29 -11.91 -0.02 -3.50
N TYR A 30 -12.18 0.94 -2.62
CA TYR A 30 -12.74 2.24 -3.00
C TYR A 30 -11.82 3.01 -3.95
N GLN A 31 -10.53 3.16 -3.62
CA GLN A 31 -9.55 3.83 -4.50
C GLN A 31 -9.50 3.14 -5.87
N PHE A 32 -9.45 1.81 -5.89
CA PHE A 32 -9.38 1.07 -7.15
C PHE A 32 -10.68 1.16 -7.97
N GLU A 33 -11.84 1.21 -7.32
CA GLU A 33 -13.13 1.42 -7.99
C GLU A 33 -13.21 2.80 -8.68
N GLN A 34 -12.59 3.85 -8.10
CA GLN A 34 -12.45 5.14 -8.78
C GLN A 34 -11.62 5.00 -10.06
N PHE A 35 -10.46 4.33 -9.97
CA PHE A 35 -9.63 4.03 -11.13
C PHE A 35 -10.37 3.26 -12.23
N MET A 36 -11.13 2.23 -11.86
CA MET A 36 -11.94 1.47 -12.82
C MET A 36 -12.96 2.37 -13.52
N SER A 37 -13.66 3.21 -12.76
CA SER A 37 -14.70 4.10 -13.29
C SER A 37 -14.17 5.18 -14.24
N GLU A 38 -12.94 5.65 -14.03
CA GLU A 38 -12.32 6.69 -14.87
C GLU A 38 -11.64 6.14 -16.12
N THR A 39 -11.13 4.90 -16.07
CA THR A 39 -10.28 4.36 -17.16
C THR A 39 -10.98 3.35 -18.05
N ASN A 40 -12.07 2.72 -17.58
CA ASN A 40 -12.73 1.58 -18.25
C ASN A 40 -11.79 0.42 -18.60
N ARG A 41 -10.59 0.35 -18.01
CA ARG A 41 -9.58 -0.68 -18.30
C ARG A 41 -9.93 -2.02 -17.69
N TYR A 42 -10.68 -2.00 -16.59
CA TYR A 42 -11.12 -3.16 -15.83
C TYR A 42 -12.63 -3.05 -15.60
N GLY A 43 -13.33 -4.18 -15.73
CA GLY A 43 -14.78 -4.25 -15.53
C GLY A 43 -15.19 -5.41 -14.62
N ASP A 44 -16.48 -5.68 -14.54
CA ASP A 44 -17.05 -6.64 -13.58
C ASP A 44 -16.46 -8.04 -13.70
N LYS A 45 -16.30 -8.56 -14.94
CA LYS A 45 -15.70 -9.89 -15.18
C LYS A 45 -14.30 -10.04 -14.60
N TRP A 46 -13.55 -8.94 -14.53
CA TRP A 46 -12.22 -8.93 -13.93
C TRP A 46 -12.29 -8.82 -12.40
N TYR A 47 -13.25 -8.04 -11.89
CA TYR A 47 -13.35 -7.74 -10.47
C TYR A 47 -14.04 -8.85 -9.66
N GLU A 48 -14.97 -9.59 -10.27
CA GLU A 48 -15.70 -10.69 -9.64
C GLU A 48 -14.78 -11.74 -9.01
N PRO A 49 -13.74 -12.28 -9.69
CA PRO A 49 -12.77 -13.18 -9.06
C PRO A 49 -12.07 -12.57 -7.84
N ILE A 50 -11.71 -11.29 -7.89
CA ILE A 50 -11.07 -10.58 -6.77
C ILE A 50 -12.04 -10.49 -5.59
N LEU A 51 -13.30 -10.16 -5.84
CA LEU A 51 -14.34 -10.06 -4.82
C LEU A 51 -14.74 -11.43 -4.26
N SER A 52 -14.60 -12.52 -5.03
CA SER A 52 -14.82 -13.88 -4.53
C SER A 52 -13.75 -14.30 -3.52
N LEU A 53 -12.51 -13.79 -3.69
CA LEU A 53 -11.43 -14.00 -2.74
C LEU A 53 -11.67 -13.14 -1.49
N ASN A 54 -11.84 -11.82 -1.67
CA ASN A 54 -12.02 -10.87 -0.57
C ASN A 54 -13.25 -10.00 -0.79
N LYS A 55 -14.38 -10.42 -0.17
CA LYS A 55 -15.68 -9.75 -0.34
C LYS A 55 -15.64 -8.28 0.02
N ARG A 56 -16.42 -7.48 -0.71
CA ARG A 56 -16.58 -6.05 -0.47
C ARG A 56 -17.14 -5.78 0.94
N ILE A 57 -16.61 -4.76 1.59
CA ILE A 57 -17.21 -4.15 2.78
C ILE A 57 -17.29 -2.64 2.59
N SER A 58 -18.31 -2.01 3.16
CA SER A 58 -18.39 -0.54 3.18
C SER A 58 -17.38 0.03 4.18
N PHE A 59 -16.70 1.11 3.78
CA PHE A 59 -15.83 1.88 4.68
C PHE A 59 -16.59 2.46 5.89
N LYS A 60 -17.93 2.55 5.83
CA LYS A 60 -18.76 2.98 6.96
C LYS A 60 -19.01 1.86 7.98
N TYR A 61 -18.92 0.58 7.59
CA TYR A 61 -19.45 -0.55 8.38
C TYR A 61 -18.44 -1.65 8.74
N PHE A 62 -17.15 -1.46 8.47
CA PHE A 62 -16.11 -2.39 8.96
C PHE A 62 -15.88 -2.32 10.49
N SER A 63 -15.25 -3.35 11.04
CA SER A 63 -14.86 -3.52 12.44
C SER A 63 -13.41 -3.99 12.55
N GLU A 64 -12.90 -4.13 13.78
CA GLU A 64 -11.57 -4.69 14.03
C GLU A 64 -11.42 -6.09 13.42
N GLY A 65 -12.47 -6.92 13.44
CA GLY A 65 -12.40 -8.30 12.94
C GLY A 65 -12.48 -8.46 11.43
N ASN A 66 -12.67 -7.38 10.66
CA ASN A 66 -12.86 -7.49 9.21
C ASN A 66 -12.35 -6.30 8.37
N TYR A 67 -11.55 -5.38 8.94
CA TYR A 67 -11.08 -4.20 8.21
C TYR A 67 -10.23 -4.54 6.99
N GLU A 68 -9.61 -5.72 6.95
CA GLU A 68 -8.84 -6.18 5.79
C GLU A 68 -9.67 -6.24 4.51
N LYS A 69 -11.00 -6.37 4.65
CA LYS A 69 -11.94 -6.37 3.53
C LYS A 69 -12.06 -5.00 2.86
N LEU A 70 -11.53 -3.94 3.46
CA LEU A 70 -11.41 -2.63 2.84
C LEU A 70 -10.36 -2.61 1.73
N PHE A 71 -9.31 -3.40 1.87
CA PHE A 71 -8.14 -3.34 0.98
C PHE A 71 -8.35 -4.19 -0.25
N LEU A 72 -7.79 -3.74 -1.36
CA LEU A 72 -7.74 -4.54 -2.57
C LEU A 72 -6.68 -5.61 -2.39
N THR A 73 -7.09 -6.87 -2.50
CA THR A 73 -6.20 -8.02 -2.43
C THR A 73 -6.50 -8.99 -3.58
N GLY A 74 -5.64 -9.98 -3.83
CA GLY A 74 -5.76 -10.83 -5.03
C GLY A 74 -5.40 -10.10 -6.33
N ILE A 75 -4.69 -8.97 -6.22
CA ILE A 75 -4.24 -8.16 -7.35
C ILE A 75 -2.93 -8.72 -7.90
N LEU A 76 -2.71 -8.61 -9.21
CA LEU A 76 -1.45 -8.94 -9.86
C LEU A 76 -0.54 -7.70 -9.93
N PRO A 77 0.81 -7.86 -9.96
CA PRO A 77 1.72 -6.71 -10.02
C PRO A 77 1.45 -5.78 -11.22
N GLY A 78 1.15 -6.32 -12.40
CA GLY A 78 0.82 -5.51 -13.58
C GLY A 78 -0.42 -4.62 -13.40
N GLU A 79 -1.41 -5.11 -12.64
CA GLU A 79 -2.65 -4.38 -12.35
C GLU A 79 -2.42 -3.27 -11.31
N ALA A 80 -1.56 -3.55 -10.31
CA ALA A 80 -1.09 -2.54 -9.37
C ALA A 80 -0.29 -1.42 -10.07
N MET A 81 0.54 -1.78 -11.06
CA MET A 81 1.28 -0.82 -11.88
C MET A 81 0.37 0.04 -12.77
N ASP A 82 -0.73 -0.52 -13.28
CA ASP A 82 -1.71 0.27 -14.03
C ASP A 82 -2.40 1.31 -13.14
N PHE A 83 -2.75 0.94 -11.91
CA PHE A 83 -3.27 1.87 -10.91
C PHE A 83 -2.24 2.96 -10.56
N ALA A 84 -0.96 2.60 -10.41
CA ALA A 84 0.11 3.56 -10.15
C ALA A 84 0.23 4.61 -11.28
N ARG A 85 0.26 4.17 -12.54
CA ARG A 85 0.30 5.09 -13.70
C ARG A 85 -0.90 6.02 -13.77
N TRP A 86 -2.09 5.53 -13.40
CA TRP A 86 -3.28 6.39 -13.35
C TRP A 86 -3.19 7.44 -12.25
N LEU A 87 -2.57 7.16 -11.10
CA LEU A 87 -2.33 8.18 -10.07
C LEU A 87 -1.34 9.26 -10.54
N GLY A 88 -0.33 8.90 -11.31
CA GLY A 88 0.60 9.82 -11.96
C GLY A 88 1.99 9.21 -12.19
N ASP A 89 2.81 9.86 -13.03
CA ASP A 89 4.08 9.32 -13.52
C ASP A 89 5.12 8.99 -12.44
N ASN A 90 5.01 9.65 -11.28
CA ASN A 90 5.92 9.49 -10.15
C ASN A 90 5.47 8.40 -9.14
N PHE A 91 4.32 7.76 -9.37
CA PHE A 91 3.82 6.68 -8.53
C PHE A 91 4.30 5.32 -9.02
N ASP A 92 4.67 4.46 -8.08
CA ASP A 92 5.19 3.13 -8.39
C ASP A 92 5.04 2.16 -7.20
N LEU A 93 5.25 0.88 -7.46
CA LEU A 93 5.50 -0.08 -6.38
C LEU A 93 6.87 0.23 -5.73
N PRO A 94 6.96 0.19 -4.39
CA PRO A 94 8.23 0.35 -3.72
C PRO A 94 9.13 -0.86 -4.03
N THR A 95 10.44 -0.62 -4.06
CA THR A 95 11.43 -1.68 -3.95
C THR A 95 11.39 -2.29 -2.56
N GLU A 96 11.95 -3.50 -2.42
CA GLU A 96 12.09 -4.14 -1.12
C GLU A 96 12.83 -3.25 -0.11
N GLU A 97 13.88 -2.55 -0.53
CA GLU A 97 14.65 -1.68 0.36
C GLU A 97 13.85 -0.44 0.77
N GLU A 98 13.18 0.22 -0.18
CA GLU A 98 12.27 1.33 0.11
C GLU A 98 11.16 0.93 1.10
N TRP A 99 10.58 -0.26 0.93
CA TRP A 99 9.57 -0.79 1.85
C TRP A 99 10.14 -0.98 3.26
N LYS A 100 11.36 -1.55 3.38
CA LYS A 100 12.04 -1.73 4.69
C LYS A 100 12.37 -0.39 5.34
N ILE A 101 12.80 0.61 4.57
CA ILE A 101 13.06 1.96 5.08
C ILE A 101 11.75 2.55 5.61
N PHE A 102 10.66 2.45 4.85
CA PHE A 102 9.35 2.93 5.28
C PHE A 102 8.86 2.23 6.55
N TYR A 103 9.02 0.90 6.64
CA TYR A 103 8.69 0.12 7.82
C TYR A 103 9.42 0.62 9.08
N ARG A 104 10.75 0.78 9.00
CA ARG A 104 11.56 1.30 10.11
C ARG A 104 11.18 2.73 10.46
N PHE A 105 10.95 3.56 9.45
CA PHE A 105 10.57 4.95 9.63
C PHE A 105 9.26 5.08 10.41
N ILE A 106 8.21 4.35 10.02
CA ILE A 106 6.92 4.35 10.73
C ILE A 106 7.03 3.75 12.13
N ASN A 107 7.80 2.67 12.30
CA ASN A 107 7.99 2.03 13.59
C ASN A 107 8.65 2.96 14.63
N ASN A 108 9.41 3.96 14.17
CA ASN A 108 10.08 4.94 15.04
C ASN A 108 9.26 6.21 15.28
N GLN A 109 8.01 6.27 14.81
CA GLN A 109 7.13 7.42 15.06
C GLN A 109 6.42 7.27 16.40
N ALA A 110 6.28 8.39 17.11
CA ALA A 110 5.48 8.45 18.33
C ALA A 110 3.97 8.45 18.03
N ASP A 111 3.56 9.14 16.95
CA ASP A 111 2.15 9.31 16.58
C ASP A 111 2.00 9.63 15.08
N ILE A 112 0.79 9.46 14.55
CA ILE A 112 0.37 9.81 13.19
C ILE A 112 -0.84 10.75 13.27
N SER A 113 -0.65 11.99 12.87
CA SER A 113 -1.73 12.97 12.76
C SER A 113 -2.21 13.08 11.31
N PHE A 114 -3.52 12.89 11.10
CA PHE A 114 -4.13 13.00 9.77
C PHE A 114 -4.11 14.44 9.24
N PRO A 115 -3.76 14.66 7.96
CA PRO A 115 -3.71 15.99 7.38
C PRO A 115 -5.12 16.51 7.07
N ASN A 116 -5.23 17.81 6.86
CA ASN A 116 -6.41 18.39 6.19
C ASN A 116 -6.48 17.89 4.74
N GLY A 117 -7.67 17.93 4.14
CA GLY A 117 -7.86 17.55 2.73
C GLY A 117 -8.03 16.05 2.47
N LEU A 118 -8.17 15.23 3.52
CA LEU A 118 -8.61 13.85 3.36
C LEU A 118 -10.01 13.79 2.74
N SER A 119 -10.21 12.83 1.83
CA SER A 119 -11.55 12.52 1.34
C SER A 119 -12.40 11.90 2.46
N ILE A 120 -13.73 12.00 2.34
CA ILE A 120 -14.66 11.42 3.32
C ILE A 120 -14.37 9.93 3.58
N PRO A 121 -14.13 9.07 2.56
CA PRO A 121 -13.74 7.68 2.79
C PRO A 121 -12.44 7.55 3.58
N ALA A 122 -11.38 8.28 3.21
CA ALA A 122 -10.10 8.20 3.88
C ALA A 122 -10.19 8.65 5.36
N LEU A 123 -10.86 9.78 5.62
CA LEU A 123 -11.10 10.26 6.98
C LEU A 123 -11.89 9.24 7.82
N THR A 124 -12.95 8.67 7.25
CA THR A 124 -13.79 7.68 7.94
C THR A 124 -13.00 6.42 8.28
N ILE A 125 -12.18 5.92 7.33
CA ILE A 125 -11.30 4.76 7.55
C ILE A 125 -10.30 5.07 8.66
N GLY A 126 -9.59 6.19 8.57
CA GLY A 126 -8.57 6.58 9.55
C GLY A 126 -9.12 6.72 10.96
N GLN A 127 -10.25 7.43 11.12
CA GLN A 127 -10.91 7.60 12.42
C GLN A 127 -11.39 6.28 13.02
N LYS A 128 -11.86 5.33 12.20
CA LYS A 128 -12.34 4.04 12.68
C LYS A 128 -11.20 3.09 13.02
N LEU A 129 -10.15 3.03 12.20
CA LEU A 129 -8.94 2.25 12.49
C LEU A 129 -8.29 2.71 13.79
N ALA A 130 -8.19 4.03 14.01
CA ALA A 130 -7.60 4.60 15.23
C ALA A 130 -8.34 4.24 16.53
N LYS A 131 -9.57 3.69 16.46
CA LYS A 131 -10.29 3.20 17.65
C LYS A 131 -9.73 1.89 18.20
N PHE A 132 -9.03 1.11 17.38
CA PHE A 132 -8.52 -0.21 17.77
C PHE A 132 -7.09 -0.51 17.30
N LEU A 133 -6.45 0.41 16.55
CA LEU A 133 -5.03 0.37 16.18
C LEU A 133 -4.35 1.57 16.83
N HIS A 134 -3.50 1.31 17.82
CA HIS A 134 -3.04 2.35 18.75
C HIS A 134 -1.60 2.79 18.50
N THR A 135 -0.83 2.02 17.74
CA THR A 135 0.55 2.39 17.36
C THR A 135 0.63 2.81 15.89
N PRO A 136 1.58 3.69 15.51
CA PRO A 136 1.80 4.07 14.11
C PRO A 136 2.00 2.89 13.14
N LYS A 137 2.70 1.84 13.58
CA LYS A 137 2.93 0.62 12.78
C LYS A 137 1.67 -0.21 12.55
N GLU A 138 0.74 -0.22 13.52
CA GLU A 138 -0.56 -0.87 13.38
C GLU A 138 -1.47 0.00 12.51
N LEU A 139 -1.53 1.31 12.76
CA LEU A 139 -2.40 2.23 12.02
C LEU A 139 -2.02 2.35 10.53
N SER A 140 -0.74 2.23 10.19
CA SER A 140 -0.24 2.12 8.80
C SER A 140 -0.44 0.73 8.18
N LEU A 141 -0.90 -0.24 8.97
CA LEU A 141 -1.16 -1.62 8.56
C LEU A 141 0.07 -2.34 7.98
N LEU A 142 1.26 -1.83 8.29
CA LEU A 142 2.51 -2.57 8.09
C LEU A 142 2.58 -3.78 9.04
N GLN A 143 1.92 -3.65 10.22
CA GLN A 143 1.62 -4.74 11.13
C GLN A 143 0.11 -4.99 11.22
N GLY A 144 -0.31 -6.25 11.07
CA GLY A 144 -1.71 -6.64 11.09
C GLY A 144 -2.47 -6.30 9.80
N GLY A 145 -1.77 -5.98 8.71
CA GLY A 145 -2.39 -5.68 7.41
C GLY A 145 -2.45 -6.89 6.48
N VAL A 146 -2.21 -6.61 5.20
CA VAL A 146 -2.11 -7.59 4.10
C VAL A 146 -0.64 -7.83 3.74
N LEU A 147 -0.33 -8.84 2.92
CA LEU A 147 0.95 -8.87 2.24
C LEU A 147 0.91 -7.95 1.02
N GLU A 148 2.06 -7.38 0.68
CA GLU A 148 2.16 -6.36 -0.34
C GLU A 148 3.18 -6.73 -1.40
N TRP A 149 2.83 -6.51 -2.66
CA TRP A 149 3.77 -6.55 -3.76
C TRP A 149 4.80 -5.44 -3.63
N VAL A 150 6.08 -5.82 -3.69
CA VAL A 150 7.22 -4.91 -3.80
C VAL A 150 8.15 -5.39 -4.92
N LYS A 151 8.93 -4.49 -5.50
CA LYS A 151 9.94 -4.84 -6.50
C LYS A 151 11.14 -5.52 -5.83
N GLY A 152 11.50 -6.72 -6.28
CA GLY A 152 12.68 -7.43 -5.80
C GLY A 152 13.97 -6.75 -6.26
N THR A 153 15.00 -6.74 -5.40
CA THR A 153 16.31 -6.14 -5.72
C THR A 153 17.26 -7.08 -6.47
N GLY A 154 16.83 -8.33 -6.71
CA GLY A 154 17.65 -9.35 -7.34
C GLY A 154 17.05 -9.83 -8.65
N GLY A 155 17.64 -9.42 -9.77
CA GLY A 155 17.53 -10.13 -11.05
C GLY A 155 18.22 -11.49 -10.95
N HIS A 156 17.70 -12.40 -10.13
CA HIS A 156 18.14 -13.79 -10.18
C HIS A 156 17.68 -14.36 -11.53
N LYS A 157 18.60 -15.02 -12.25
CA LYS A 157 18.27 -15.82 -13.43
C LYS A 157 17.20 -16.86 -13.02
N GLY A 158 15.93 -16.56 -13.30
CA GLY A 158 14.76 -17.37 -12.93
C GLY A 158 13.94 -16.90 -11.72
N GLY A 159 14.27 -15.78 -11.09
CA GLY A 159 13.48 -15.19 -9.99
C GLY A 159 12.34 -14.29 -10.48
N SER A 160 11.26 -14.22 -9.71
CA SER A 160 10.17 -13.25 -9.88
C SER A 160 10.68 -11.81 -9.67
N GLU A 161 10.36 -10.88 -10.57
CA GLU A 161 10.62 -9.43 -10.43
C GLU A 161 9.96 -8.82 -9.17
N TYR A 162 8.91 -9.47 -8.67
CA TYR A 162 8.12 -9.02 -7.51
C TYR A 162 8.21 -10.02 -6.36
N VAL A 163 8.23 -9.51 -5.13
CA VAL A 163 8.19 -10.31 -3.91
C VAL A 163 7.11 -9.79 -2.97
N GLY A 164 6.76 -10.59 -1.95
CA GLY A 164 5.81 -10.22 -0.92
C GLY A 164 6.49 -9.70 0.35
N ARG A 165 5.99 -8.59 0.91
CA ARG A 165 6.40 -8.05 2.21
C ARG A 165 5.19 -7.66 3.06
N GLY A 166 5.31 -7.78 4.38
CA GLY A 166 4.26 -7.41 5.34
C GLY A 166 4.23 -8.34 6.55
N VAL A 167 3.53 -7.91 7.61
CA VAL A 167 3.20 -8.75 8.77
C VAL A 167 1.67 -8.91 8.81
N PRO A 168 1.10 -9.88 8.08
CA PRO A 168 -0.35 -10.04 8.04
C PRO A 168 -0.86 -10.52 9.41
N ARG A 169 -2.17 -10.36 9.67
CA ARG A 169 -2.78 -10.93 10.88
C ARG A 169 -2.56 -12.45 10.93
N SER A 170 -2.43 -13.00 12.14
CA SER A 170 -2.25 -14.44 12.37
C SER A 170 -3.36 -15.30 11.74
N SER A 171 -4.56 -14.74 11.57
CA SER A 171 -5.68 -15.40 10.88
C SER A 171 -5.46 -15.60 9.37
N PHE A 172 -4.53 -14.87 8.74
CA PHE A 172 -4.25 -15.02 7.31
C PHE A 172 -3.38 -16.24 7.00
N TYR A 173 -2.50 -16.67 7.91
CA TYR A 173 -1.73 -17.92 7.78
C TYR A 173 -1.00 -18.27 9.10
N GLN A 174 -0.94 -19.56 9.44
CA GLN A 174 -0.06 -20.11 10.51
C GLN A 174 1.45 -20.04 10.15
N SER A 175 1.78 -19.54 8.96
CA SER A 175 3.12 -19.56 8.37
C SER A 175 3.60 -18.17 7.94
N ALA A 176 3.06 -17.09 8.51
CA ALA A 176 3.57 -15.73 8.27
C ALA A 176 4.85 -15.49 9.10
N TRP A 177 5.99 -15.50 8.43
CA TRP A 177 7.33 -15.34 9.02
C TRP A 177 7.73 -13.86 9.02
N SER A 178 8.74 -13.52 9.85
CA SER A 178 9.21 -12.17 10.17
C SER A 178 9.28 -11.22 8.96
N PRO A 179 8.88 -9.93 9.09
CA PRO A 179 8.91 -8.94 8.00
C PRO A 179 10.33 -8.64 7.46
N LEU A 180 11.35 -9.06 8.19
CA LEU A 180 12.76 -8.90 7.84
C LEU A 180 13.39 -10.21 7.34
N ASP A 181 12.64 -11.32 7.31
CA ASP A 181 13.12 -12.58 6.77
C ASP A 181 13.01 -12.57 5.22
N PRO A 182 14.12 -12.79 4.51
CA PRO A 182 14.20 -12.56 3.07
C PRO A 182 13.39 -13.52 2.18
N SER A 183 12.70 -14.55 2.68
CA SER A 183 12.40 -15.72 1.86
C SER A 183 10.92 -16.12 1.64
N ILE A 184 10.08 -15.22 1.08
CA ILE A 184 8.95 -15.73 0.25
C ILE A 184 9.47 -15.91 -1.18
N LYS A 185 10.15 -17.04 -1.41
CA LYS A 185 10.64 -17.43 -2.74
C LYS A 185 9.51 -18.15 -3.50
N GLY A 186 9.34 -17.80 -4.77
CA GLY A 186 8.53 -18.61 -5.71
C GLY A 186 7.04 -18.26 -5.81
N ILE A 187 6.62 -17.03 -5.49
CA ILE A 187 5.23 -16.63 -5.72
C ILE A 187 5.00 -16.54 -7.25
N ASN A 188 3.99 -17.26 -7.74
CA ASN A 188 3.59 -17.14 -9.13
C ASN A 188 2.90 -15.78 -9.34
N THR A 189 3.57 -14.85 -10.01
CA THR A 189 3.05 -13.49 -10.30
C THR A 189 1.88 -13.47 -11.28
N LYS A 190 1.47 -14.64 -11.79
CA LYS A 190 0.28 -14.82 -12.64
C LYS A 190 -0.92 -15.35 -11.87
N GLU A 191 -0.76 -15.72 -10.59
CA GLU A 191 -1.84 -16.23 -9.75
C GLU A 191 -2.32 -15.20 -8.75
N ARG A 192 -3.65 -15.13 -8.56
CA ARG A 192 -4.26 -14.24 -7.57
C ARG A 192 -4.19 -14.89 -6.20
N VAL A 193 -3.46 -14.26 -5.29
CA VAL A 193 -3.33 -14.73 -3.91
C VAL A 193 -4.21 -13.85 -2.99
N TYR A 194 -5.13 -14.47 -2.25
CA TYR A 194 -6.18 -13.81 -1.45
C TYR A 194 -5.68 -12.63 -0.60
N PHE A 195 -4.49 -12.73 -0.02
CA PHE A 195 -3.95 -11.76 0.94
C PHE A 195 -2.88 -10.83 0.36
N PHE A 196 -2.66 -10.87 -0.96
CA PHE A 196 -1.73 -9.96 -1.64
C PHE A 196 -2.43 -8.70 -2.13
N GLY A 197 -2.16 -7.58 -1.47
CA GLY A 197 -2.46 -6.23 -1.92
C GLY A 197 -1.19 -5.49 -2.32
N PHE A 198 -1.23 -4.16 -2.21
CA PHE A 198 -0.10 -3.30 -2.50
C PHE A 198 -0.29 -1.93 -1.87
N ARG A 199 0.83 -1.24 -1.67
CA ARG A 199 0.88 0.21 -1.45
C ARG A 199 1.82 0.81 -2.48
N LEU A 200 1.71 2.11 -2.70
CA LEU A 200 2.55 2.81 -3.66
C LEU A 200 3.47 3.80 -2.96
N ILE A 201 4.57 4.10 -3.62
CA ILE A 201 5.46 5.21 -3.32
C ILE A 201 5.32 6.26 -4.43
N TYR A 202 5.22 7.52 -4.03
CA TYR A 202 5.43 8.70 -4.86
C TYR A 202 6.88 9.14 -4.72
N ARG A 203 7.66 9.06 -5.80
CA ARG A 203 9.05 9.53 -5.81
C ARG A 203 9.07 10.98 -6.26
N ARG A 204 9.58 11.88 -5.42
CA ARG A 204 9.83 13.26 -5.87
C ARG A 204 10.92 13.23 -6.91
N ALA A 205 10.77 14.03 -7.96
CA ALA A 205 11.91 14.37 -8.81
C ALA A 205 13.02 14.90 -7.88
N PRO A 206 14.29 14.53 -8.09
CA PRO A 206 15.39 15.14 -7.36
C PRO A 206 15.25 16.66 -7.50
N GLU A 207 15.30 17.38 -6.38
CA GLU A 207 15.39 18.84 -6.43
C GLU A 207 16.65 19.15 -7.24
N VAL A 208 16.45 19.72 -8.43
CA VAL A 208 17.57 20.28 -9.19
C VAL A 208 18.10 21.39 -8.30
N GLN A 209 19.23 21.18 -7.65
CA GLN A 209 19.96 22.26 -7.00
C GLN A 209 20.23 23.28 -8.10
N SER A 210 19.54 24.42 -8.05
CA SER A 210 19.87 25.54 -8.91
C SER A 210 21.26 26.00 -8.50
N ASP A 211 22.25 25.84 -9.37
CA ASP A 211 23.64 26.30 -9.20
C ASP A 211 23.77 27.84 -9.17
N ASP A 212 22.71 28.57 -8.81
CA ASP A 212 22.62 30.03 -8.89
C ASP A 212 23.31 30.76 -7.70
N ASP A 213 24.00 30.05 -6.80
CA ASP A 213 24.77 30.64 -5.69
C ASP A 213 26.28 30.79 -6.00
N TYR A 214 26.64 31.02 -7.27
CA TYR A 214 27.99 31.43 -7.68
C TYR A 214 28.00 32.86 -8.25
N HIS A 215 27.72 33.87 -7.42
CA HIS A 215 28.06 35.26 -7.71
C HIS A 215 28.61 36.00 -6.49
#